data_AF-A0AA92UZD7-F1
#
_entry.id   AF-A0AA92UZD7-F1
#
_cell.length_a   1.000
_cell.length_b   1.000
_cell.length_c   1.000
_cell.angle_alpha   90.00
_cell.angle_beta   90.00
_cell.angle_gamma   90.00
#
_symmetry.space_group_name_H-M   'P 1'
#
loop_
_entity.id
_entity.type
_entity.pdbx_description
1 polymer ?
#
loop_
_entity_poly.entity_id
_entity_poly.type
_entity_poly.pdbx_seq_one_letter_code
_entity_poly.pdbx_strand_id
1 'polypeptide(L)'
;MTKQEYREALHEINVKAENERRVLARAFATEHSPVNVGDYISDHYDTIRVESWDVVNGTYEYPLHCLVYRGMTCKKDGTPRKNPKSCSIYHCNLLRVNGEPVKNHGYGE
;
A
#
# COMPACT_ATOMS: atom_id res chain seq x y z
N MET A 1 4.85 21.53 35.00
CA MET A 1 4.90 21.29 33.55
C MET A 1 5.11 22.60 32.82
N THR A 2 6.25 22.78 32.18
CA THR A 2 6.56 23.91 31.32
C THR A 2 5.92 23.72 29.93
N LYS A 3 5.89 24.80 29.12
CA LYS A 3 5.43 24.72 27.74
C LYS A 3 6.27 23.76 26.88
N GLN A 4 7.56 23.65 27.18
CA GLN A 4 8.47 22.74 26.49
C GLN A 4 8.17 21.29 26.86
N GLU A 5 8.07 21.00 28.16
CA GLU A 5 7.69 19.67 28.68
C GLU A 5 6.33 19.20 28.12
N TYR A 6 5.35 20.11 28.01
CA TYR A 6 4.05 19.80 27.39
C TYR A 6 4.18 19.42 25.91
N ARG A 7 4.98 20.16 25.14
CA ARG A 7 5.17 19.89 23.70
C ARG A 7 5.88 18.57 23.46
N GLU A 8 6.88 18.27 24.27
CA GLU A 8 7.62 17.01 24.23
C GLU A 8 6.70 15.83 24.57
N ALA A 9 5.96 15.92 25.68
CA ALA A 9 4.99 14.89 26.06
C ALA A 9 3.92 14.67 24.97
N LEU A 10 3.39 15.74 24.37
CA LEU A 10 2.41 15.63 23.28
C LEU A 10 3.03 15.01 22.02
N HIS A 11 4.28 15.36 21.70
CA HIS A 11 4.99 14.77 20.57
C HIS A 11 5.20 13.26 20.77
N GLU A 12 5.66 12.84 21.94
CA GLU A 12 5.86 11.43 22.28
C GLU A 12 4.56 10.61 22.16
N ILE A 13 3.44 11.16 22.68
CA ILE A 13 2.13 10.52 22.56
C ILE A 13 1.74 10.34 21.09
N ASN A 14 1.91 11.37 20.27
CA ASN A 14 1.56 11.32 18.85
C ASN A 14 2.44 10.33 18.08
N VAL A 15 3.75 10.31 18.32
CA VAL A 15 4.67 9.35 17.68
C VAL A 15 4.32 7.92 18.07
N LYS A 16 4.02 7.68 19.36
CA LYS A 16 3.62 6.35 19.83
C LYS A 16 2.31 5.89 19.19
N ALA A 17 1.27 6.73 19.22
CA ALA A 17 -0.03 6.41 18.64
C ALA A 17 0.08 6.15 17.14
N GLU A 18 0.88 6.95 16.42
CA GLU A 18 1.09 6.79 14.99
C GLU A 18 1.83 5.49 14.66
N ASN A 19 2.85 5.13 15.44
CA ASN A 19 3.55 3.87 15.24
C ASN A 19 2.65 2.65 15.54
N GLU A 20 1.83 2.71 16.59
CA GLU A 20 0.85 1.66 16.91
C GLU A 20 -0.17 1.48 15.77
N ARG A 21 -0.72 2.57 15.23
CA ARG A 21 -1.59 2.53 14.04
C ARG A 21 -0.88 1.89 12.85
N ARG A 22 0.34 2.32 12.54
CA ARG A 22 1.11 1.79 11.40
C ARG A 22 1.41 0.30 11.54
N VAL A 23 1.73 -0.18 12.75
CA VAL A 23 1.98 -1.60 13.00
C VAL A 23 0.70 -2.43 12.81
N LEU A 24 -0.42 -1.98 13.39
CA LEU A 24 -1.72 -2.65 13.25
C LEU A 24 -2.16 -2.71 11.78
N ALA A 25 -2.04 -1.59 11.09
CA ALA A 25 -2.33 -1.46 9.67
C ALA A 25 -1.52 -2.43 8.82
N ARG A 26 -0.20 -2.46 9.05
CA ARG A 26 0.71 -3.35 8.33
C ARG A 26 0.38 -4.80 8.58
N ALA A 27 0.05 -5.18 9.81
CA ALA A 27 -0.35 -6.54 10.14
C ALA A 27 -1.61 -6.95 9.37
N PHE A 28 -2.69 -6.16 9.48
CA PHE A 28 -3.95 -6.40 8.77
C PHE A 28 -3.73 -6.49 7.25
N ALA A 29 -3.00 -5.53 6.71
CA ALA A 29 -2.74 -5.45 5.28
C ALA A 29 -1.91 -6.63 4.76
N THR A 30 -0.89 -7.07 5.50
CA THR A 30 -0.07 -8.24 5.12
C THR A 30 -0.88 -9.54 5.17
N GLU A 31 -1.75 -9.70 6.17
CA GLU A 31 -2.58 -10.89 6.33
C GLU A 31 -3.63 -11.02 5.22
N HIS A 32 -4.18 -9.90 4.74
CA HIS A 32 -5.28 -9.89 3.78
C HIS A 32 -4.87 -9.53 2.34
N SER A 33 -3.61 -9.19 2.09
CA SER A 33 -3.14 -8.87 0.73
C SER A 33 -3.12 -10.12 -0.15
N PRO A 34 -3.77 -10.11 -1.34
CA PRO A 34 -3.64 -11.18 -2.32
C PRO A 34 -2.35 -11.06 -3.15
N VAL A 35 -1.52 -10.04 -2.88
CA VAL A 35 -0.33 -9.67 -3.66
C VAL A 35 0.95 -9.94 -2.88
N ASN A 36 1.89 -10.62 -3.50
CA ASN A 36 3.24 -10.90 -3.00
C ASN A 36 4.32 -10.17 -3.82
N VAL A 37 5.51 -10.03 -3.25
CA VAL A 37 6.69 -9.60 -4.01
C VAL A 37 6.98 -10.62 -5.11
N GLY A 38 7.20 -10.13 -6.33
CA GLY A 38 7.40 -10.93 -7.53
C GLY A 38 6.14 -11.09 -8.39
N ASP A 39 4.95 -10.85 -7.83
CA ASP A 39 3.69 -10.90 -8.60
C ASP A 39 3.62 -9.79 -9.64
N TYR A 40 2.86 -10.05 -10.70
CA TYR A 40 2.51 -9.07 -11.70
C TYR A 40 1.13 -8.50 -11.41
N ILE A 41 1.06 -7.22 -11.10
CA ILE A 41 -0.20 -6.55 -10.80
C ILE A 41 -0.50 -5.46 -11.81
N SER A 42 -1.78 -5.22 -12.07
CA SER A 42 -2.21 -4.16 -12.99
C SER A 42 -3.35 -3.33 -12.42
N ASP A 43 -3.29 -2.02 -12.67
CA ASP A 43 -4.40 -1.10 -12.53
C ASP A 43 -4.96 -0.72 -13.92
N HIS A 44 -5.69 0.40 -14.00
CA HIS A 44 -6.24 0.89 -15.26
C HIS A 44 -5.17 1.33 -16.28
N TYR A 45 -3.96 1.69 -15.84
CA TYR A 45 -2.95 2.35 -16.65
C TYR A 45 -1.73 1.46 -16.92
N ASP A 46 -1.21 0.82 -15.88
CA ASP A 46 0.08 0.15 -15.90
C ASP A 46 0.02 -1.27 -15.32
N THR A 47 1.08 -2.02 -15.62
CA THR A 47 1.37 -3.31 -15.01
C THR A 47 2.76 -3.23 -14.41
N ILE A 48 2.94 -3.69 -13.19
CA ILE A 48 4.26 -3.76 -12.54
C ILE A 48 4.55 -5.17 -12.07
N ARG A 49 5.83 -5.53 -12.01
CA ARG A 49 6.29 -6.63 -11.17
C ARG A 49 6.57 -6.06 -9.79
N VAL A 50 5.90 -6.58 -8.77
CA VAL A 50 6.02 -6.06 -7.40
C VAL A 50 7.43 -6.33 -6.86
N GLU A 51 8.12 -5.27 -6.46
CA GLU A 51 9.45 -5.35 -5.84
C GLU A 51 9.37 -5.05 -4.34
N SER A 52 8.44 -4.20 -3.95
CA SER A 52 8.19 -3.84 -2.55
C SER A 52 6.75 -3.33 -2.40
N TRP A 53 6.32 -3.17 -1.16
CA TRP A 53 5.07 -2.52 -0.83
C TRP A 53 5.22 -1.72 0.45
N ASP A 54 4.34 -0.75 0.64
CA ASP A 54 4.29 0.08 1.84
C ASP A 54 2.85 0.33 2.25
N VAL A 55 2.67 0.73 3.51
CA VAL A 55 1.39 1.19 4.03
C VAL A 55 1.37 2.71 3.96
N VAL A 56 0.49 3.27 3.14
CA VAL A 56 0.23 4.71 3.18
C VAL A 56 -0.82 4.99 4.24
N ASN A 57 -0.58 6.03 5.04
CA ASN A 57 -1.56 6.51 6.00
C ASN A 57 -2.82 6.93 5.25
N GLY A 58 -3.93 6.26 5.58
CA GLY A 58 -5.24 6.70 5.16
C GLY A 58 -5.53 8.09 5.72
N THR A 59 -6.33 8.88 5.01
CA THR A 59 -6.97 10.05 5.62
C THR A 59 -8.04 9.57 6.60
N TYR A 60 -8.54 10.45 7.47
CA TYR A 60 -9.62 10.15 8.41
C TYR A 60 -10.86 9.51 7.76
N GLU A 61 -11.08 9.81 6.47
CA GLU A 61 -12.20 9.29 5.68
C GLU A 61 -11.97 7.87 5.12
N TYR A 62 -10.72 7.43 5.03
CA TYR A 62 -10.34 6.10 4.54
C TYR A 62 -9.37 5.42 5.52
N PRO A 63 -9.85 5.00 6.70
CA PRO A 63 -9.01 4.48 7.77
C PRO A 63 -8.36 3.13 7.44
N LEU A 64 -8.80 2.45 6.38
CA LEU A 64 -8.14 1.26 5.86
C LEU A 64 -6.94 1.67 5.03
N HIS A 65 -5.80 1.65 5.70
CA HIS A 65 -4.47 1.83 5.15
C HIS A 65 -4.32 1.19 3.77
N CYS A 66 -4.23 2.03 2.75
CA CYS A 66 -4.12 1.57 1.37
C CYS A 66 -2.68 1.07 1.16
N LEU A 67 -2.54 -0.25 0.99
CA LEU A 67 -1.27 -0.81 0.54
C LEU A 67 -0.89 -0.19 -0.80
N VAL A 68 0.36 0.22 -0.92
CA VAL A 68 0.93 0.71 -2.16
C VAL A 68 2.05 -0.22 -2.57
N TYR A 69 1.86 -0.89 -3.70
CA TYR A 69 2.83 -1.79 -4.30
C TYR A 69 3.72 -0.99 -5.23
N ARG A 70 5.03 -1.21 -5.18
CA ARG A 70 6.03 -0.50 -5.98
C ARG A 70 6.84 -1.49 -6.80
N GLY A 71 7.19 -1.06 -8.01
CA GLY A 71 8.02 -1.83 -8.91
C GLY A 71 8.20 -1.13 -10.24
N MET A 72 8.85 -1.83 -11.17
CA MET A 72 9.11 -1.31 -12.50
C MET A 72 8.00 -1.71 -13.47
N THR A 73 7.65 -0.80 -14.40
CA THR A 73 6.59 -1.06 -15.38
C THR A 73 6.95 -2.16 -16.37
N CYS A 74 6.01 -3.09 -16.52
CA CYS A 74 6.02 -4.20 -17.44
C CYS A 74 4.99 -3.99 -18.56
N LYS A 75 5.10 -4.80 -19.62
CA LYS A 75 4.03 -5.00 -20.59
C LYS A 75 2.96 -5.92 -19.97
N LYS A 76 1.80 -6.01 -20.64
CA LYS A 76 0.70 -6.89 -20.22
C LYS A 76 1.07 -8.38 -20.20
N ASP A 77 2.11 -8.78 -20.94
CA ASP A 77 2.65 -10.14 -20.96
C ASP A 77 3.66 -10.43 -19.83
N GLY A 78 3.90 -9.47 -18.92
CA GLY A 78 4.86 -9.60 -17.81
C GLY A 78 6.32 -9.31 -18.18
N THR A 79 6.63 -9.06 -19.46
CA THR A 79 8.00 -8.68 -19.87
C THR A 79 8.30 -7.22 -19.50
N PRO A 80 9.55 -6.85 -19.14
CA PRO A 80 9.92 -5.47 -18.93
C PRO A 80 9.65 -4.59 -20.16
N ARG A 81 9.21 -3.35 -19.96
CA ARG A 81 9.12 -2.38 -21.05
C ARG A 81 10.53 -1.99 -21.51
N LYS A 82 10.66 -1.52 -22.77
CA LYS A 82 11.93 -1.01 -23.31
C LYS A 82 12.53 0.11 -22.45
N ASN A 83 11.66 0.97 -21.91
CA ASN A 83 12.00 2.03 -20.97
C ASN A 83 11.14 1.84 -19.72
N PRO A 84 11.54 0.95 -18.80
CA PRO A 84 10.77 0.70 -17.59
C PRO A 84 10.88 1.92 -16.68
N LYS A 85 9.78 2.26 -16.01
CA LYS A 85 9.72 3.37 -15.05
C LYS A 85 9.26 2.83 -13.70
N SER A 86 9.74 3.45 -12.64
CA SER A 86 9.19 3.19 -11.31
C SER A 86 7.72 3.62 -11.29
N CYS A 87 6.86 2.74 -10.81
CA CYS A 87 5.43 2.96 -10.68
C CYS A 87 4.95 2.44 -9.33
N SER A 88 3.83 2.99 -8.86
CA SER A 88 3.17 2.62 -7.62
C SER A 88 1.71 2.35 -7.90
N ILE A 89 1.23 1.18 -7.50
CA ILE A 89 -0.18 0.78 -7.64
C ILE A 89 -0.79 0.69 -6.26
N TYR A 90 -1.89 1.42 -6.05
CA TYR A 90 -2.67 1.40 -4.82
C TYR A 90 -3.57 0.16 -4.81
N HIS A 91 -3.70 -0.48 -3.65
CA HIS A 91 -4.50 -1.69 -3.50
C HIS A 91 -5.97 -1.48 -3.86
N CYS A 92 -6.54 -0.31 -3.59
CA CYS A 92 -7.91 0.04 -4.01
C CYS A 92 -8.09 0.12 -5.54
N ASN A 93 -7.01 0.29 -6.31
CA ASN A 93 -7.03 0.37 -7.77
C ASN A 93 -6.62 -0.96 -8.43
N LEU A 94 -6.41 -2.01 -7.64
CA LEU A 94 -5.89 -3.28 -8.12
C LEU A 94 -6.96 -4.03 -8.93
N LEU A 95 -6.71 -4.24 -10.22
CA LEU A 95 -7.65 -4.93 -11.11
C LEU A 95 -7.29 -6.39 -11.33
N ARG A 96 -5.98 -6.70 -11.39
CA ARG A 96 -5.50 -8.07 -11.63
C ARG A 96 -4.23 -8.38 -10.84
N VAL A 97 -4.09 -9.65 -10.47
CA VAL A 97 -2.87 -10.25 -9.94
C VAL A 97 -2.52 -11.46 -10.80
N ASN A 98 -1.31 -11.50 -11.33
CA ASN A 98 -0.81 -12.54 -12.24
C ASN A 98 -1.74 -12.83 -13.43
N GLY A 99 -2.40 -11.80 -13.94
CA GLY A 99 -3.36 -11.90 -15.05
C GLY A 99 -4.80 -12.22 -14.63
N GLU A 100 -5.00 -12.74 -13.42
CA GLU A 100 -6.31 -13.07 -12.88
C GLU A 100 -7.01 -11.82 -12.31
N PRO A 101 -8.31 -11.62 -12.54
CA PRO A 101 -9.05 -10.52 -11.93
C PRO A 101 -9.05 -10.64 -10.41
N VAL A 102 -8.85 -9.53 -9.72
CA VAL A 102 -8.93 -9.52 -8.25
C VAL A 102 -10.38 -9.79 -7.85
N LYS A 103 -10.59 -10.83 -7.05
CA LYS A 103 -11.88 -11.06 -6.40
C LYS A 103 -12.04 -9.95 -5.38
N ASN A 104 -12.95 -9.01 -5.63
CA ASN A 104 -13.29 -7.97 -4.67
C ASN A 104 -13.69 -8.63 -3.35
N HIS A 105 -12.80 -8.60 -2.36
CA HIS A 105 -13.09 -9.03 -1.00
C HIS A 105 -13.74 -7.90 -0.20
N GLY A 106 -14.89 -7.43 -0.67
CA GLY A 106 -15.84 -6.69 0.16
C GLY A 106 -15.30 -5.40 0.79
N TYR A 107 -14.94 -4.41 -0.03
CA TYR A 107 -15.54 -3.10 0.25
C TYR A 107 -16.95 -3.22 -0.32
N GLY A 108 -17.94 -3.37 0.55
CA GLY A 108 -19.29 -3.85 0.24
C GLY A 108 -20.06 -3.03 -0.81
N GLU A 109 -21.26 -3.53 -1.12
CA GLU A 109 -22.36 -2.77 -1.73
C GLU A 109 -22.51 -1.35 -1.15
#